data_AF-A0A5N4C646-F1
#
_entry.id   AF-A0A5N4C646-F1
#
_cell.length_a   1.000
_cell.length_b   1.000
_cell.length_c   1.000
_cell.angle_alpha   90.00
_cell.angle_beta   90.00
_cell.angle_gamma   90.00
#
_symmetry.space_group_name_H-M   'P 1'
#
loop_
_entity.id
_entity.type
_entity.pdbx_description
1 polymer ?
#
loop_
_entity_poly.entity_id
_entity_poly.type
_entity_poly.pdbx_seq_one_letter_code
_entity_poly.pdbx_strand_id
1 'polypeptide(L)'
;MQPGNKYLPEPEAEKDSLDPSFAHAMQLQTAEIEKTQKGDSEKDDEEHYLDLFSHWNMKLKERVLIPAKQYPKFKFVGKILGPQGIYIVKTLQEETGAKISVLGKGSVRGKAKDEEPRKGADPI
;
A
#
# COMPACT_ATOMS: atom_id res chain seq x y z
N MET A 1 30.30 10.66 2.54
CA MET A 1 29.76 11.85 1.85
C MET A 1 28.25 11.68 1.75
N GLN A 2 27.48 12.67 2.20
CA GLN A 2 26.02 12.70 2.02
C GLN A 2 25.69 12.81 0.52
N PRO A 3 24.80 11.99 -0.07
CA PRO A 3 24.17 12.36 -1.33
C PRO A 3 23.13 13.43 -0.99
N GLY A 4 23.56 14.69 -0.93
CA GLY A 4 22.60 15.79 -0.86
C GLY A 4 21.73 15.72 -2.12
N ASN A 5 20.42 15.59 -1.94
CA ASN A 5 19.43 15.64 -3.03
C ASN A 5 19.63 16.94 -3.82
N LYS A 6 20.38 16.85 -4.92
CA LYS A 6 20.70 17.98 -5.81
C LYS A 6 19.47 18.54 -6.52
N TYR A 7 18.32 17.87 -6.38
CA TYR A 7 17.06 18.19 -7.03
C TYR A 7 16.24 19.27 -6.30
N LEU A 8 16.42 19.43 -4.99
CA LEU A 8 15.68 20.42 -4.17
C LEU A 8 15.89 21.90 -4.51
N PRO A 9 17.10 22.38 -4.86
CA PRO A 9 17.30 23.82 -5.08
C PRO A 9 16.63 24.36 -6.36
N GLU A 10 16.31 23.50 -7.34
CA GLU A 10 15.69 23.92 -8.60
C GLU A 10 14.20 24.30 -8.45
N PRO A 11 13.31 23.45 -7.89
CA PRO A 11 11.89 23.80 -7.71
C PRO A 11 11.69 24.92 -6.66
N GLU A 12 12.56 25.02 -5.66
CA GLU A 12 12.50 26.15 -4.70
C GLU A 12 12.76 27.50 -5.41
N ALA A 13 13.75 27.55 -6.31
CA ALA A 13 14.04 28.75 -7.10
C ALA A 13 12.96 29.04 -8.17
N GLU A 14 12.37 28.00 -8.76
CA GLU A 14 11.27 28.17 -9.73
C GLU A 14 10.00 28.70 -9.04
N LYS A 15 9.66 28.21 -7.83
CA LYS A 15 8.57 28.76 -7.02
C LYS A 15 8.77 30.25 -6.70
N ASP A 16 9.99 30.66 -6.36
CA ASP A 16 10.30 32.05 -5.99
C ASP A 16 10.31 33.01 -7.20
N SER A 17 10.48 32.49 -8.41
CA SER A 17 10.42 33.26 -9.66
C SER A 17 9.07 33.21 -10.38
N LEU A 18 8.15 32.34 -9.94
CA LEU A 18 6.83 32.20 -10.54
C LEU A 18 5.89 33.37 -10.21
N ASP A 19 5.15 33.85 -11.21
CA ASP A 19 4.13 34.87 -11.01
C ASP A 19 2.94 34.31 -10.18
N PRO A 20 2.51 34.99 -9.11
CA PRO A 20 1.37 34.57 -8.27
C PRO A 20 0.04 34.35 -9.02
N SER A 21 -0.09 34.85 -10.26
CA SER A 21 -1.23 34.59 -11.14
C SER A 21 -1.39 33.10 -11.49
N PHE A 22 -0.30 32.32 -11.51
CA PHE A 22 -0.32 30.88 -11.80
C PHE A 22 -0.54 30.05 -10.53
N ALA A 23 -1.70 30.23 -9.88
CA ALA A 23 -2.07 29.56 -8.63
C ALA A 23 -1.91 28.02 -8.68
N HIS A 24 -2.28 27.39 -9.80
CA HIS A 24 -2.16 25.93 -9.96
C HIS A 24 -0.70 25.46 -10.08
N ALA A 25 0.16 26.22 -10.77
CA ALA A 25 1.57 25.87 -10.93
C ALA A 25 2.32 26.03 -9.60
N MET A 26 2.05 27.10 -8.83
CA MET A 26 2.60 27.26 -7.48
C MET A 26 2.18 26.14 -6.53
N GLN A 27 0.93 25.67 -6.66
CA GLN A 27 0.43 24.57 -5.85
C GLN A 27 1.12 23.24 -6.20
N LEU A 28 1.35 22.97 -7.49
CA LEU A 28 2.07 21.77 -7.94
C LEU A 28 3.55 21.80 -7.51
N GLN A 29 4.22 22.94 -7.65
CA GLN A 29 5.59 23.18 -7.19
C GLN A 29 5.73 22.94 -5.68
N THR A 30 4.84 23.54 -4.88
CA THR A 30 4.84 23.38 -3.42
C THR A 30 4.59 21.92 -3.04
N ALA A 31 3.65 21.25 -3.70
CA ALA A 31 3.38 19.84 -3.48
C ALA A 31 4.58 18.94 -3.84
N GLU A 32 5.34 19.29 -4.90
CA GLU A 32 6.54 18.55 -5.32
C GLU A 32 7.70 18.72 -4.33
N ILE A 33 7.92 19.94 -3.84
CA ILE A 33 8.88 20.23 -2.78
C ILE A 33 8.51 19.49 -1.49
N GLU A 34 7.23 19.51 -1.11
CA GLU A 34 6.73 18.78 0.05
C GLU A 34 6.90 17.27 -0.11
N LYS A 35 6.63 16.69 -1.28
CA LYS A 35 6.87 15.25 -1.54
C LYS A 35 8.36 14.89 -1.47
N THR A 36 9.22 15.72 -2.03
CA THR A 36 10.68 15.51 -2.02
C THR A 36 11.26 15.65 -0.61
N GLN A 37 10.78 16.60 0.20
CA GLN A 37 11.22 16.77 1.60
C GLN A 37 10.61 15.74 2.55
N LYS A 38 9.35 15.36 2.33
CA LYS A 38 8.63 14.41 3.19
C LYS A 38 9.03 12.95 2.92
N GLY A 39 9.76 12.69 1.82
CA GLY A 39 10.15 11.35 1.43
C GLY A 39 8.92 10.52 1.10
N ASP A 40 8.40 10.69 -0.11
CA ASP A 40 7.32 9.83 -0.59
C ASP A 40 7.84 8.39 -0.61
N SER A 41 7.36 7.60 0.34
CA SER A 41 7.70 6.18 0.51
C SER A 41 6.82 5.31 -0.38
N GLU A 42 6.48 5.81 -1.56
CA GLU A 42 5.71 5.09 -2.56
C GLU A 42 6.27 5.35 -3.96
N LYS A 43 7.16 4.42 -4.36
CA LYS A 43 7.64 4.08 -5.71
C LYS A 43 9.07 4.50 -6.05
N ASP A 44 10.03 3.92 -5.33
CA ASP A 44 11.33 3.57 -5.94
C ASP A 44 11.11 2.35 -6.86
N ASP A 45 10.72 2.62 -8.11
CA ASP A 45 10.98 1.74 -9.25
C ASP A 45 12.44 1.89 -9.75
N GLU A 46 13.29 2.62 -9.02
CA GLU A 46 14.75 2.59 -9.19
C GLU A 46 15.34 1.40 -8.42
N GLU A 47 15.57 0.31 -9.17
CA GLU A 47 16.42 -0.84 -8.86
C GLU A 47 16.73 -1.08 -7.36
N HIS A 48 15.75 -1.64 -6.65
CA HIS A 48 15.93 -2.29 -5.35
C HIS A 48 16.86 -3.52 -5.50
N TYR A 49 18.16 -3.31 -5.67
CA TYR A 49 19.13 -4.40 -5.54
C TYR A 49 19.13 -4.86 -4.09
N LEU A 50 18.83 -6.14 -3.88
CA LEU A 50 19.00 -6.77 -2.59
C LEU A 50 20.50 -6.95 -2.35
N ASP A 51 21.06 -6.22 -1.39
CA ASP A 51 22.41 -6.49 -0.91
C ASP A 51 22.42 -7.88 -0.24
N LEU A 52 23.11 -8.82 -0.90
CA LEU A 52 23.18 -10.22 -0.46
C LEU A 52 24.03 -10.42 0.81
N PHE A 53 24.79 -9.40 1.24
CA PHE A 53 25.67 -9.48 2.40
C PHE A 53 25.05 -8.89 3.68
N SER A 54 24.13 -7.93 3.54
CA SER A 54 23.36 -7.44 4.68
C SER A 54 22.05 -8.24 4.77
N HIS A 55 21.89 -8.99 5.86
CA HIS A 55 20.77 -9.90 6.08
C HIS A 55 19.44 -9.17 6.37
N TRP A 56 19.05 -8.21 5.54
CA TRP A 56 17.85 -7.41 5.75
C TRP A 56 16.60 -8.25 5.43
N ASN A 57 15.73 -8.41 6.44
CA ASN A 57 14.44 -9.07 6.25
C ASN A 57 13.54 -8.21 5.36
N MET A 58 13.36 -8.62 4.11
CA MET A 58 12.49 -7.95 3.15
C MET A 58 11.04 -8.37 3.34
N LYS A 59 10.10 -7.41 3.34
CA LYS A 59 8.66 -7.68 3.48
C LYS A 59 8.01 -7.67 2.10
N LEU A 60 7.61 -8.84 1.59
CA LEU A 60 6.82 -8.96 0.37
C LEU A 60 5.33 -9.04 0.70
N LYS A 61 4.50 -8.29 -0.04
CA LYS A 61 3.03 -8.30 0.08
C LYS A 61 2.41 -8.41 -1.31
N GLU A 62 1.61 -9.44 -1.54
CA GLU A 62 0.90 -9.67 -2.81
C GLU A 62 -0.62 -9.60 -2.58
N ARG A 63 -1.35 -8.90 -3.46
CA ARG A 63 -2.82 -8.75 -3.36
C ARG A 63 -3.53 -9.51 -4.48
N VAL A 64 -4.15 -10.63 -4.12
CA VAL A 64 -4.92 -11.46 -5.06
C VAL A 64 -6.41 -11.11 -5.02
N LEU A 65 -6.99 -10.75 -6.18
CA LEU A 65 -8.41 -10.43 -6.32
C LEU A 65 -9.26 -11.70 -6.49
N ILE A 66 -10.35 -11.79 -5.73
CA ILE A 66 -11.33 -12.87 -5.85
C ILE A 66 -12.40 -12.47 -6.88
N PRO A 67 -12.71 -13.31 -7.90
CA PRO A 67 -13.68 -13.01 -8.96
C PRO A 67 -15.14 -13.16 -8.49
N ALA A 68 -15.52 -12.46 -7.41
CA ALA A 68 -16.87 -12.48 -6.85
C ALA A 68 -17.92 -11.88 -7.80
N LYS A 69 -17.51 -10.97 -8.70
CA LYS A 69 -18.40 -10.36 -9.71
C LYS A 69 -18.86 -11.38 -10.76
N GLN A 70 -17.98 -12.31 -11.16
CA GLN A 70 -18.31 -13.34 -12.15
C GLN A 70 -19.12 -14.48 -11.53
N TYR A 71 -18.86 -14.81 -10.25
CA TYR A 71 -19.53 -15.92 -9.56
C TYR A 71 -20.19 -15.48 -8.24
N PRO A 72 -21.30 -14.73 -8.30
CA PRO A 72 -21.94 -14.16 -7.10
C PRO A 72 -22.57 -15.23 -6.19
N LYS A 73 -22.87 -16.42 -6.72
CA LYS A 73 -23.45 -17.55 -5.96
C LYS A 73 -22.38 -18.39 -5.23
N PHE A 74 -21.11 -18.21 -5.57
CA PHE A 74 -20.02 -19.00 -4.99
C PHE A 74 -19.40 -18.28 -3.79
N LYS A 75 -19.33 -18.98 -2.65
CA LYS A 75 -18.80 -18.43 -1.40
C LYS A 75 -17.30 -18.72 -1.27
N PHE A 76 -16.48 -17.98 -2.03
CA PHE A 76 -15.02 -18.10 -2.03
C PHE A 76 -14.41 -18.01 -0.63
N VAL A 77 -14.77 -16.99 0.14
CA VAL A 77 -14.27 -16.77 1.51
C VAL A 77 -14.58 -17.97 2.40
N GLY A 78 -15.79 -18.53 2.33
CA GLY A 78 -16.14 -19.72 3.14
C GLY A 78 -15.34 -20.96 2.77
N LYS A 79 -14.95 -21.13 1.50
CA LYS A 79 -14.09 -22.22 1.05
C LYS A 79 -12.63 -22.01 1.44
N ILE A 80 -12.14 -20.77 1.35
CA ILE A 80 -10.78 -20.38 1.74
C ILE A 80 -10.60 -20.35 3.27
N LEU A 81 -11.66 -20.14 4.04
CA LEU A 81 -11.59 -20.13 5.50
C LEU A 81 -11.85 -21.53 6.11
N GLY A 82 -12.61 -22.37 5.42
CA GLY A 82 -12.96 -23.72 5.88
C GLY A 82 -14.02 -23.73 7.01
N PRO A 83 -14.37 -24.93 7.53
CA PRO A 83 -15.51 -25.13 8.42
C PRO A 83 -15.42 -24.39 9.76
N GLN A 84 -14.21 -24.09 10.24
CA GLN A 84 -13.95 -23.32 11.47
C GLN A 84 -13.43 -21.90 11.19
N GLY A 85 -13.50 -21.42 9.96
CA GLY A 85 -13.07 -20.07 9.60
C GLY A 85 -11.55 -19.88 9.49
N ILE A 86 -10.73 -20.79 10.03
CA ILE A 86 -9.27 -20.61 10.13
C ILE A 86 -8.49 -21.78 9.53
N TYR A 87 -9.10 -22.97 9.39
CA TYR A 87 -8.33 -24.22 9.19
C TYR A 87 -7.45 -24.20 7.94
N ILE A 88 -8.02 -24.00 6.75
CA ILE A 88 -7.23 -24.09 5.52
C ILE A 88 -6.32 -22.87 5.30
N VAL A 89 -6.70 -21.68 5.79
CA VAL A 89 -5.75 -20.54 5.84
C VAL A 89 -4.58 -20.88 6.74
N LYS A 90 -4.83 -21.40 7.94
CA LYS A 90 -3.77 -21.72 8.90
C LYS A 90 -2.85 -22.82 8.38
N THR A 91 -3.39 -23.88 7.81
CA THR A 91 -2.61 -24.92 7.14
C THR A 91 -1.77 -24.32 6.01
N LEU A 92 -2.36 -23.46 5.16
CA LEU A 92 -1.62 -22.83 4.07
C LEU A 92 -0.52 -21.87 4.57
N GLN A 93 -0.75 -21.16 5.67
CA GLN A 93 0.29 -20.35 6.32
C GLN A 93 1.41 -21.20 6.92
N GLU A 94 1.08 -22.34 7.53
CA GLU A 94 2.06 -23.29 8.08
C GLU A 94 2.90 -23.95 6.98
N GLU A 95 2.28 -24.31 5.86
CA GLU A 95 2.95 -24.93 4.71
C GLU A 95 3.82 -23.95 3.92
N THR A 96 3.36 -22.71 3.73
CA THR A 96 4.06 -21.71 2.91
C THR A 96 4.99 -20.79 3.70
N GLY A 97 4.85 -20.74 5.03
CA GLY A 97 5.51 -19.75 5.88
C GLY A 97 5.03 -18.31 5.64
N ALA A 98 4.04 -18.10 4.77
CA ALA A 98 3.51 -16.79 4.45
C ALA A 98 2.35 -16.41 5.38
N LYS A 99 2.17 -15.11 5.63
CA LYS A 99 0.99 -14.60 6.32
C LYS A 99 -0.12 -14.34 5.30
N ILE A 100 -1.25 -15.01 5.46
CA ILE A 100 -2.38 -14.94 4.52
C ILE A 100 -3.55 -14.28 5.23
N SER A 101 -4.15 -13.28 4.60
CA SER A 101 -5.28 -12.54 5.17
C SER A 101 -6.31 -12.26 4.09
N VAL A 102 -7.58 -12.57 4.38
CA VAL A 102 -8.69 -12.26 3.49
C VAL A 102 -9.19 -10.85 3.83
N LEU A 103 -9.08 -9.94 2.88
CA LEU A 103 -9.42 -8.53 3.04
C LEU A 103 -10.60 -8.14 2.14
N GLY A 104 -11.40 -7.15 2.55
CA GLY A 104 -12.44 -6.54 1.71
C GLY A 104 -13.90 -6.83 2.10
N LYS A 105 -14.83 -6.25 1.34
CA LYS A 105 -16.28 -6.25 1.60
C LYS A 105 -16.83 -7.68 1.57
N GLY A 106 -17.31 -8.16 2.72
CA GLY A 106 -17.80 -9.54 2.86
C GLY A 106 -16.75 -10.56 3.32
N SER A 107 -15.54 -10.10 3.69
CA SER A 107 -14.58 -10.92 4.43
C SER A 107 -15.06 -11.19 5.86
N VAL A 108 -15.74 -10.23 6.50
CA VAL A 108 -16.28 -10.39 7.85
C VAL A 108 -17.66 -11.07 7.81
N ARG A 109 -17.85 -12.07 8.68
CA ARG A 109 -19.15 -12.73 8.86
C ARG A 109 -20.11 -11.78 9.59
N GLY A 110 -20.99 -11.15 8.82
CA GLY A 110 -22.07 -10.29 9.31
C GLY A 110 -22.04 -8.92 8.67
N LYS A 111 -23.09 -8.58 7.92
CA LYS A 111 -23.19 -7.30 7.19
C LYS A 111 -23.11 -6.07 8.12
N ALA A 112 -23.57 -6.20 9.36
CA ALA A 112 -23.58 -5.13 10.35
C ALA A 112 -22.19 -4.82 10.98
N LYS A 113 -21.26 -5.79 10.99
CA LYS A 113 -19.91 -5.61 11.57
C LYS A 113 -18.85 -5.22 10.55
N ASP A 114 -19.13 -5.37 9.26
CA ASP A 114 -18.22 -4.99 8.16
C ASP A 114 -18.18 -3.45 7.96
N GLU A 115 -19.17 -2.71 8.48
CA GLU A 115 -19.27 -1.25 8.37
C GLU A 115 -18.58 -0.48 9.51
N GLU A 116 -18.39 -1.10 10.67
CA GLU A 116 -17.79 -0.46 11.84
C GLU A 116 -16.30 -0.07 11.64
N PRO A 117 -15.43 -0.90 11.03
CA PRO A 117 -14.04 -0.52 10.78
C PRO A 117 -13.86 0.37 9.54
N ARG A 118 -14.91 0.67 8.75
CA ARG A 118 -14.78 1.56 7.58
C ARG A 118 -14.73 3.04 7.94
N LYS A 119 -15.14 3.41 9.15
CA LYS A 119 -15.07 4.80 9.65
C LYS A 119 -13.77 5.11 10.41
N GLY A 120 -13.00 4.10 10.79
CA GLY A 120 -11.67 4.27 11.37
C GLY A 120 -10.63 4.26 10.26
N ALA A 121 -10.04 5.40 9.97
CA ALA A 121 -8.92 5.55 9.04
C ALA A 121 -7.61 5.01 9.64
N ASP A 122 -7.60 3.74 10.05
CA ASP A 122 -6.40 3.07 10.55
C ASP A 122 -5.85 2.14 9.46
N PRO A 123 -4.70 2.47 8.85
CA PRO A 123 -4.08 1.61 7.85
C PRO A 123 -3.51 0.36 8.55
N ILE A 124 -3.90 -0.82 8.05
CA ILE A 124 -3.29 -2.13 8.39
C ILE A 124 -2.14 -2.43 7.41
#